data_AF-A0A9E0WEL7-F1
#
_entry.id   AF-A0A9E0WEL7-F1
#
_cell.length_a   1.000
_cell.length_b   1.000
_cell.length_c   1.000
_cell.angle_alpha   90.00
_cell.angle_beta   90.00
_cell.angle_gamma   90.00
#
_symmetry.space_group_name_H-M   'P 1'
#
loop_
_entity.id
_entity.type
_entity.pdbx_description
1 polymer ?
#
loop_
_entity_poly.entity_id
_entity_poly.type
_entity_poly.pdbx_seq_one_letter_code
_entity_poly.pdbx_strand_id
1 'polypeptide(L)'
;RLGEVGQGWQVSLTTLMNERAAIGGSFGQMDVSLAMSVAEELEINGRPALEDAAVRARIANWYVQEAGLKYTGYRSLTALSRGALPGPENSIGKLVGAPKMQAMSSYLMDLLGASGAIADESLAAKAGIIQRAYMGAPGLRIAGGTDEIMANIIAERVLGLPQEPRLDKGIPFNEVPTG
;
A
#
# COMPACT_ATOMS: atom_id res chain seq x y z
N ARG A 1 11.36 27.64 -13.33
CA ARG A 1 9.95 27.18 -13.37
C ARG A 1 9.91 25.93 -14.23
N LEU A 2 9.06 24.97 -13.90
CA LEU A 2 8.80 23.80 -14.75
C LEU A 2 7.44 24.02 -15.42
N GLY A 3 7.40 23.95 -16.75
CA GLY A 3 6.21 24.30 -17.54
C GLY A 3 5.89 25.79 -17.61
N GLU A 4 4.83 26.10 -18.37
CA GLU A 4 4.29 27.46 -18.53
C GLU A 4 3.51 27.95 -17.30
N VAL A 5 3.23 29.26 -17.24
CA VAL A 5 2.34 29.83 -16.21
C VAL A 5 0.96 29.16 -16.30
N GLY A 6 0.47 28.66 -15.16
CA GLY A 6 -0.79 27.90 -15.09
C GLY A 6 -0.64 26.38 -15.22
N GLN A 7 0.53 25.85 -15.61
CA GLN A 7 0.75 24.41 -15.82
C GLN A 7 1.26 23.65 -14.59
N GLY A 8 1.32 24.30 -13.42
CA GLY A 8 1.85 23.70 -12.19
C GLY A 8 1.15 22.38 -11.81
N TRP A 9 -0.17 22.32 -11.99
CA TRP A 9 -0.95 21.11 -11.69
C TRP A 9 -0.55 19.91 -12.56
N GLN A 10 -0.38 20.13 -13.86
CA GLN A 10 0.04 19.07 -14.78
C GLN A 10 1.44 18.56 -14.44
N VAL A 11 2.36 19.47 -14.10
CA VAL A 11 3.72 19.11 -13.66
C VAL A 11 3.67 18.28 -12.38
N SER A 12 2.92 18.71 -11.36
CA SER A 12 2.76 17.98 -10.10
C SER A 12 2.16 16.58 -10.29
N LEU A 13 1.11 16.46 -11.12
CA LEU A 13 0.50 15.16 -11.43
C LEU A 13 1.49 14.20 -12.10
N THR A 14 2.33 14.72 -13.01
CA THR A 14 3.35 13.93 -13.69
C THR A 14 4.38 13.39 -12.69
N THR A 15 4.84 14.22 -11.75
CA THR A 15 5.73 13.78 -10.65
C THR A 15 5.07 12.69 -9.81
N LEU A 16 3.83 12.91 -9.36
CA LEU A 16 3.09 11.94 -8.54
C LEU A 16 2.79 10.62 -9.26
N MET A 17 2.63 10.64 -10.59
CA MET A 17 2.49 9.42 -11.39
C MET A 17 3.79 8.59 -11.38
N ASN A 18 4.95 9.25 -11.50
CA ASN A 18 6.24 8.58 -11.43
C ASN A 18 6.55 8.05 -10.02
N GLU A 19 6.27 8.82 -8.97
CA GLU A 19 6.43 8.36 -7.58
C GLU A 19 5.59 7.12 -7.30
N ARG A 20 4.33 7.06 -7.76
CA ARG A 20 3.46 5.88 -7.58
C ARG A 20 3.99 4.65 -8.30
N ALA A 21 4.58 4.82 -9.48
CA ALA A 21 5.23 3.71 -10.19
C ALA A 21 6.44 3.17 -9.40
N ALA A 22 7.18 4.05 -8.69
CA ALA A 22 8.30 3.66 -7.83
C ALA A 22 7.88 3.02 -6.50
N ILE A 23 6.83 3.54 -5.85
CA ILE A 23 6.34 3.08 -4.53
C ILE A 23 5.60 1.74 -4.64
N GLY A 24 4.91 1.47 -5.76
CA GLY A 24 4.07 0.29 -5.93
C GLY A 24 4.81 -1.06 -5.95
N GLY A 25 6.14 -1.09 -5.89
CA GLY A 25 6.95 -2.29 -6.12
C GLY A 25 7.51 -2.98 -4.88
N SER A 26 7.61 -2.32 -3.71
CA SER A 26 8.23 -2.93 -2.53
C SER A 26 7.79 -2.27 -1.22
N PHE A 27 7.24 -3.07 -0.30
CA PHE A 27 6.91 -2.66 1.08
C PHE A 27 8.03 -3.06 2.06
N GLY A 28 9.27 -3.11 1.56
CA GLY A 28 10.44 -3.51 2.32
C GLY A 28 10.37 -4.97 2.76
N GLN A 29 10.81 -5.23 3.99
CA GLN A 29 10.90 -6.57 4.59
C GLN A 29 9.55 -7.12 5.09
N MET A 30 8.47 -6.33 4.99
CA MET A 30 7.14 -6.75 5.41
C MET A 30 6.45 -7.57 4.30
N ASP A 31 6.88 -8.82 4.15
CA ASP A 31 6.42 -9.75 3.13
C ASP A 31 5.96 -11.10 3.71
N VAL A 32 5.42 -11.96 2.84
CA VAL A 32 4.92 -13.28 3.23
C VAL A 32 6.00 -14.19 3.79
N SER A 33 7.26 -14.03 3.39
CA SER A 33 8.36 -14.82 3.94
C SER A 33 8.57 -14.50 5.42
N LEU A 34 8.48 -13.22 5.80
CA LEU A 34 8.54 -12.81 7.20
C LEU A 34 7.38 -13.40 8.01
N ALA A 35 6.15 -13.35 7.49
CA ALA A 35 5.00 -13.93 8.20
C ALA A 35 5.10 -15.45 8.37
N MET A 36 5.54 -16.18 7.34
CA MET A 36 5.79 -17.62 7.45
C MET A 36 6.86 -17.90 8.49
N SER A 37 7.97 -17.17 8.44
CA SER A 37 9.09 -17.35 9.37
C SER A 37 8.70 -17.05 10.83
N VAL A 38 7.83 -16.07 11.08
CA VAL A 38 7.27 -15.82 12.43
C VAL A 38 6.35 -16.96 12.85
N ALA A 39 5.49 -17.44 11.94
CA ALA A 39 4.54 -18.51 12.24
C ALA A 39 5.21 -19.88 12.45
N GLU A 40 6.39 -20.11 11.86
CA GLU A 40 7.19 -21.32 12.08
C GLU A 40 7.83 -21.35 13.46
N GLU A 41 8.26 -20.20 13.98
CA GLU A 41 8.98 -20.10 15.25
C GLU A 41 8.07 -20.00 16.47
N LEU A 42 6.87 -19.47 16.31
CA LEU A 42 5.91 -19.32 17.40
C LEU A 42 5.05 -20.57 17.54
N GLU A 43 4.63 -20.87 18.77
CA GLU A 43 3.72 -21.99 19.03
C GLU A 43 2.33 -21.51 19.43
N ILE A 44 1.30 -22.19 18.92
CA ILE A 44 -0.08 -22.13 19.38
C ILE A 44 -0.46 -23.54 19.84
N ASN A 45 -0.80 -23.69 21.13
CA ASN A 45 -1.15 -24.98 21.74
C ASN A 45 -0.06 -26.06 21.56
N GLY A 46 1.21 -25.69 21.71
CA GLY A 46 2.35 -26.61 21.66
C GLY A 46 2.70 -27.12 20.26
N ARG A 47 2.23 -26.45 19.21
CA ARG A 47 2.60 -26.71 17.81
C ARG A 47 2.91 -25.40 17.11
N PRO A 48 3.77 -25.40 16.07
CA PRO A 48 4.03 -24.20 15.28
C PRO A 48 2.74 -23.50 14.87
N ALA A 49 2.70 -22.18 14.96
CA ALA A 49 1.55 -21.37 14.55
C ALA A 49 1.23 -21.57 13.06
N LEU A 50 2.22 -21.94 12.25
CA LEU A 50 2.01 -22.34 10.85
C LEU A 50 1.12 -23.58 10.69
N GLU A 51 0.99 -24.43 11.71
CA GLU A 51 0.05 -25.56 11.70
C GLU A 51 -1.40 -25.17 12.04
N ASP A 52 -1.61 -23.96 12.55
CA ASP A 52 -2.95 -23.42 12.80
C ASP A 52 -3.63 -23.02 11.48
N ALA A 53 -4.87 -23.49 11.28
CA ALA A 53 -5.60 -23.25 10.03
C ALA A 53 -5.96 -21.77 9.82
N ALA A 54 -6.24 -21.02 10.87
CA ALA A 54 -6.57 -19.60 10.77
C ALA A 54 -5.33 -18.76 10.46
N VAL A 55 -4.18 -19.10 11.06
CA VAL A 55 -2.89 -18.47 10.72
C VAL A 55 -2.56 -18.70 9.24
N ARG A 56 -2.62 -19.95 8.76
CA ARG A 56 -2.35 -20.25 7.34
C ARG A 56 -3.30 -19.52 6.39
N ALA A 57 -4.58 -19.44 6.73
CA ALA A 57 -5.56 -18.76 5.89
C ALA A 57 -5.22 -17.27 5.70
N ARG A 58 -4.76 -16.59 6.77
CA ARG A 58 -4.31 -15.20 6.68
C ARG A 58 -3.06 -15.04 5.84
N ILE A 59 -2.05 -15.90 6.05
CA ILE A 59 -0.82 -15.89 5.25
C ILE A 59 -1.12 -16.13 3.77
N ALA A 60 -2.00 -17.09 3.46
CA ALA A 60 -2.42 -17.37 2.09
C ALA A 60 -3.13 -16.18 1.43
N ASN A 61 -3.95 -15.43 2.17
CA ASN A 61 -4.58 -14.21 1.65
C ASN A 61 -3.54 -13.14 1.29
N TRP A 62 -2.55 -12.91 2.15
CA TRP A 62 -1.47 -11.96 1.85
C TRP A 62 -0.58 -12.43 0.71
N TYR A 63 -0.34 -13.74 0.58
CA TYR A 63 0.34 -14.33 -0.55
C TYR A 63 -0.35 -14.03 -1.88
N VAL A 64 -1.67 -14.20 -1.94
CA VAL A 64 -2.45 -13.87 -3.15
C VAL A 64 -2.36 -12.38 -3.47
N GLN A 65 -2.47 -11.50 -2.46
CA GLN A 65 -2.34 -10.06 -2.66
C GLN A 65 -0.94 -9.68 -3.17
N GLU A 66 0.10 -10.26 -2.61
CA GLU A 66 1.49 -10.03 -3.01
C GLU A 66 1.78 -10.54 -4.42
N ALA A 67 1.25 -11.71 -4.79
CA ALA A 67 1.30 -12.22 -6.15
C ALA A 67 0.60 -11.26 -7.13
N GLY A 68 -0.59 -10.78 -6.78
CA GLY A 68 -1.32 -9.79 -7.58
C GLY A 68 -0.54 -8.49 -7.79
N LEU A 69 0.09 -7.98 -6.73
CA LEU A 69 0.97 -6.82 -6.79
C LEU A 69 2.19 -7.08 -7.68
N LYS A 70 2.88 -8.21 -7.51
CA LYS A 70 4.04 -8.63 -8.31
C LYS A 70 3.72 -8.66 -9.79
N TYR A 71 2.65 -9.34 -10.19
CA TYR A 71 2.28 -9.46 -11.60
C TYR A 71 1.75 -8.14 -12.18
N THR A 72 1.10 -7.31 -11.36
CA THR A 72 0.74 -5.95 -11.76
C THR A 72 1.99 -5.11 -12.03
N GLY A 73 2.99 -5.20 -11.16
CA GLY A 73 4.29 -4.57 -11.37
C GLY A 73 4.99 -5.02 -12.66
N TYR A 74 5.00 -6.33 -12.95
CA TYR A 74 5.55 -6.85 -14.21
C TYR A 74 4.80 -6.33 -15.45
N ARG A 75 3.47 -6.18 -15.38
CA ARG A 75 2.69 -5.57 -16.45
C ARG A 75 3.08 -4.10 -16.65
N SER A 76 3.24 -3.32 -15.56
CA SER A 76 3.72 -1.94 -15.64
C SER A 76 5.13 -1.86 -16.24
N LEU A 77 6.07 -2.69 -15.81
CA LEU A 77 7.43 -2.74 -16.37
C LEU A 77 7.43 -3.08 -17.86
N THR A 78 6.57 -4.02 -18.28
CA THR A 78 6.42 -4.39 -19.70
C THR A 78 5.86 -3.24 -20.54
N ALA A 79 4.93 -2.45 -19.99
CA ALA A 79 4.42 -1.27 -20.68
C ALA A 79 5.50 -0.18 -20.81
N LEU A 80 6.23 0.10 -19.72
CA LEU A 80 7.34 1.06 -19.71
C LEU A 80 8.45 0.66 -20.70
N SER A 81 8.79 -0.63 -20.78
CA SER A 81 9.81 -1.12 -21.71
C SER A 81 9.41 -0.95 -23.19
N ARG A 82 8.13 -0.72 -23.47
CA ARG A 82 7.60 -0.43 -24.81
C ARG A 82 7.41 1.08 -25.06
N GLY A 83 7.88 1.93 -24.15
CA GLY A 83 7.76 3.39 -24.24
C GLY A 83 6.41 3.94 -23.79
N ALA A 84 5.54 3.13 -23.19
CA ALA A 84 4.34 3.66 -22.55
C ALA A 84 4.72 4.50 -21.33
N LEU A 85 3.88 5.47 -20.97
CA LEU A 85 4.04 6.26 -19.75
C LEU A 85 3.38 5.54 -18.56
N PRO A 86 3.86 5.77 -17.32
CA PRO A 86 3.15 5.29 -16.13
C PRO A 86 1.72 5.80 -16.09
N GLY A 87 0.74 4.90 -16.02
CA GLY A 87 -0.67 5.25 -16.00
C GLY A 87 -1.31 5.18 -14.60
N PRO A 88 -2.62 5.50 -14.52
CA PRO A 88 -3.40 5.49 -13.28
C PRO A 88 -3.49 4.11 -12.62
N GLU A 89 -3.28 3.02 -13.36
CA GLU A 89 -3.25 1.64 -12.87
C GLU A 89 -2.20 1.40 -11.78
N ASN A 90 -1.13 2.21 -11.74
CA ASN A 90 -0.12 2.12 -10.68
C ASN A 90 -0.67 2.50 -9.28
N SER A 91 -1.86 3.11 -9.22
CA SER A 91 -2.57 3.37 -7.96
C SER A 91 -2.98 2.09 -7.23
N ILE A 92 -3.11 0.96 -7.95
CA ILE A 92 -3.39 -0.37 -7.36
C ILE A 92 -2.30 -0.78 -6.38
N GLY A 93 -1.04 -0.49 -6.69
CA GLY A 93 0.11 -0.87 -5.86
C GLY A 93 -0.04 -0.39 -4.43
N LYS A 94 -0.41 0.88 -4.29
CA LYS A 94 -0.67 1.51 -3.00
C LYS A 94 -1.98 1.01 -2.37
N LEU A 95 -3.08 1.03 -3.13
CA LEU A 95 -4.42 0.70 -2.63
C LEU A 95 -4.50 -0.71 -2.04
N VAL A 96 -3.75 -1.66 -2.60
CA VAL A 96 -3.68 -3.02 -2.06
C VAL A 96 -2.56 -3.14 -1.04
N GLY A 97 -1.37 -2.62 -1.35
CA GLY A 97 -0.16 -2.92 -0.59
C GLY A 97 -0.08 -2.22 0.77
N ALA A 98 -0.52 -0.98 0.89
CA ALA A 98 -0.48 -0.28 2.19
C ALA A 98 -1.49 -0.86 3.20
N PRO A 99 -2.75 -1.14 2.83
CA PRO A 99 -3.67 -1.87 3.71
C PRO A 99 -3.20 -3.30 4.02
N LYS A 100 -2.61 -4.02 3.05
CA LYS A 100 -1.98 -5.33 3.28
C LYS A 100 -0.91 -5.23 4.37
N MET A 101 0.02 -4.29 4.23
CA MET A 101 1.12 -4.08 5.17
C MET A 101 0.59 -3.77 6.59
N GLN A 102 -0.44 -2.93 6.70
CA GLN A 102 -1.07 -2.62 7.99
C GLN A 102 -1.72 -3.85 8.63
N ALA A 103 -2.54 -4.58 7.86
CA ALA A 103 -3.26 -5.75 8.36
C ALA A 103 -2.30 -6.88 8.78
N MET A 104 -1.24 -7.07 8.00
CA MET A 104 -0.22 -8.07 8.24
C MET A 104 0.63 -7.74 9.46
N SER A 105 1.10 -6.49 9.58
CA SER A 105 1.90 -6.06 10.72
C SER A 105 1.09 -6.09 12.02
N SER A 106 -0.16 -5.61 11.99
CA SER A 106 -1.07 -5.69 13.13
C SER A 106 -1.25 -7.14 13.61
N TYR A 107 -1.51 -8.06 12.69
CA TYR A 107 -1.73 -9.46 13.05
C TYR A 107 -0.46 -10.13 13.60
N LEU A 108 0.70 -9.86 13.00
CA LEU A 108 1.95 -10.42 13.50
C LEU A 108 2.35 -9.82 14.86
N MET A 109 2.03 -8.56 15.13
CA MET A 109 2.16 -7.99 16.49
C MET A 109 1.30 -8.76 17.50
N ASP A 110 0.04 -9.04 17.15
CA ASP A 110 -0.86 -9.83 18.01
C ASP A 110 -0.31 -11.24 18.24
N LEU A 111 0.22 -11.88 17.19
CA LEU A 111 0.78 -13.23 17.26
C LEU A 111 2.05 -13.28 18.14
N LEU A 112 2.88 -12.23 18.10
CA LEU A 112 4.07 -12.08 18.95
C LEU A 112 3.75 -11.75 20.41
N GLY A 113 2.48 -11.42 20.73
CA GLY A 113 2.07 -10.99 22.05
C GLY A 113 2.85 -9.75 22.51
N ALA A 114 3.31 -9.75 23.77
CA ALA A 114 4.04 -8.61 24.34
C ALA A 114 5.32 -8.24 23.57
N SER A 115 5.99 -9.23 22.97
CA SER A 115 7.20 -9.00 22.16
C SER A 115 6.91 -8.21 20.88
N GLY A 116 5.66 -8.20 20.40
CA GLY A 116 5.25 -7.43 19.22
C GLY A 116 5.42 -5.93 19.37
N ALA A 117 5.51 -5.41 20.60
CA ALA A 117 5.72 -3.98 20.87
C ALA A 117 7.19 -3.55 20.79
N ILE A 118 8.15 -4.48 20.64
CA ILE A 118 9.57 -4.16 20.59
C ILE A 118 9.91 -3.52 19.25
N ALA A 119 10.35 -2.25 19.27
CA ALA A 119 10.75 -1.50 18.08
C ALA A 119 12.24 -1.63 17.73
N ASP A 120 13.06 -2.05 18.69
CA ASP A 120 14.52 -2.18 18.54
C ASP A 120 14.88 -3.51 17.88
N GLU A 121 15.36 -3.45 16.64
CA GLU A 121 15.80 -4.63 15.87
C GLU A 121 17.01 -5.34 16.47
N SER A 122 17.86 -4.63 17.19
CA SER A 122 19.04 -5.24 17.82
C SER A 122 18.63 -6.18 18.96
N LEU A 123 17.48 -5.92 19.58
CA LEU A 123 16.88 -6.76 20.61
C LEU A 123 15.99 -7.85 20.02
N ALA A 124 15.18 -7.50 19.02
CA ALA A 124 14.28 -8.44 18.35
C ALA A 124 14.06 -8.05 16.88
N ALA A 125 14.89 -8.58 15.99
CA ALA A 125 14.90 -8.20 14.57
C ALA A 125 13.52 -8.25 13.90
N LYS A 126 12.80 -9.38 14.02
CA LYS A 126 11.48 -9.53 13.39
C LYS A 126 10.43 -8.61 14.01
N ALA A 127 10.39 -8.54 15.35
CA ALA A 127 9.45 -7.68 16.05
C ALA A 127 9.66 -6.19 15.69
N GLY A 128 10.91 -5.74 15.63
CA GLY A 128 11.25 -4.37 15.24
C GLY A 128 10.79 -4.02 13.81
N ILE A 129 11.01 -4.92 12.85
CA ILE A 129 10.51 -4.75 11.47
C ILE A 129 8.98 -4.63 11.46
N ILE A 130 8.29 -5.55 12.14
CA ILE A 130 6.83 -5.63 12.18
C ILE A 130 6.23 -4.39 12.85
N GLN A 131 6.75 -3.99 14.00
CA GLN A 131 6.28 -2.84 14.77
C GLN A 131 6.44 -1.55 13.96
N ARG A 132 7.61 -1.34 13.32
CA ARG A 132 7.82 -0.17 12.48
C ARG A 132 6.92 -0.14 11.26
N ALA A 133 6.67 -1.30 10.63
CA ALA A 133 5.72 -1.41 9.54
C ALA A 133 4.32 -1.00 9.99
N TYR A 134 3.87 -1.46 11.17
CA TYR A 134 2.57 -1.07 11.73
C TYR A 134 2.47 0.44 11.97
N MET A 135 3.49 1.04 12.60
CA MET A 135 3.51 2.47 12.89
C MET A 135 3.62 3.34 11.62
N GLY A 136 4.30 2.84 10.59
CA GLY A 136 4.47 3.55 9.32
C GLY A 136 3.28 3.42 8.35
N ALA A 137 2.44 2.38 8.51
CA ALA A 137 1.36 2.09 7.58
C ALA A 137 0.34 3.22 7.40
N PRO A 138 -0.11 3.94 8.46
CA PRO A 138 -1.04 5.06 8.30
C PRO A 138 -0.46 6.18 7.41
N GLY A 139 0.84 6.47 7.57
CA GLY A 139 1.53 7.47 6.74
C GLY A 139 1.50 7.09 5.27
N LEU A 140 1.78 5.82 4.95
CA LEU A 140 1.69 5.32 3.58
C LEU A 140 0.26 5.38 3.02
N ARG A 141 -0.77 5.10 3.82
CA ARG A 141 -2.18 5.18 3.38
C ARG A 141 -2.66 6.61 3.12
N ILE A 142 -1.97 7.63 3.62
CA ILE A 142 -2.35 9.04 3.46
C ILE A 142 -1.47 9.77 2.42
N ALA A 143 -0.15 9.63 2.50
CA ALA A 143 0.79 10.42 1.72
C ALA A 143 0.73 10.10 0.21
N GLY A 144 0.74 11.13 -0.65
CA GLY A 144 0.66 10.94 -2.10
C GLY A 144 -0.75 10.55 -2.61
N GLY A 145 -1.78 10.70 -1.76
CA GLY A 145 -3.20 10.49 -2.06
C GLY A 145 -3.78 9.36 -1.23
N THR A 146 -4.88 9.60 -0.52
CA THR A 146 -5.47 8.60 0.38
C THR A 146 -5.97 7.35 -0.35
N ASP A 147 -6.33 6.30 0.38
CA ASP A 147 -6.94 5.10 -0.20
C ASP A 147 -8.19 5.44 -1.03
N GLU A 148 -9.00 6.39 -0.57
CA GLU A 148 -10.20 6.88 -1.27
C GLU A 148 -9.82 7.56 -2.58
N ILE A 149 -8.76 8.38 -2.58
CA ILE A 149 -8.25 9.00 -3.81
C ILE A 149 -7.73 7.95 -4.78
N MET A 150 -7.03 6.92 -4.30
CA MET A 150 -6.57 5.82 -5.15
C MET A 150 -7.75 5.03 -5.74
N ALA A 151 -8.78 4.76 -4.94
CA ALA A 151 -10.01 4.10 -5.38
C ALA A 151 -10.73 4.93 -6.44
N ASN A 152 -10.86 6.25 -6.25
CA ASN A 152 -11.45 7.16 -7.23
C ASN A 152 -10.65 7.18 -8.55
N ILE A 153 -9.32 7.21 -8.48
CA ILE A 153 -8.47 7.17 -9.69
C ILE A 153 -8.69 5.87 -10.46
N ILE A 154 -8.79 4.73 -9.77
CA ILE A 154 -9.07 3.44 -10.42
C ILE A 154 -10.48 3.45 -11.02
N ALA A 155 -11.50 3.84 -10.25
CA ALA A 155 -12.88 3.92 -10.70
C ALA A 155 -13.02 4.79 -11.96
N GLU A 156 -12.56 6.04 -11.89
CA GLU A 156 -12.76 7.01 -12.96
C GLU A 156 -11.83 6.79 -14.16
N ARG A 157 -10.54 6.53 -13.93
CA ARG A 157 -9.53 6.54 -15.01
C ARG A 157 -9.15 5.16 -15.52
N VAL A 158 -9.41 4.10 -14.76
CA VAL A 158 -9.14 2.72 -15.20
C VAL A 158 -10.43 2.04 -15.61
N LEU A 159 -11.49 2.15 -14.79
CA LEU A 159 -12.77 1.48 -15.03
C LEU A 159 -13.77 2.33 -15.82
N GLY A 160 -13.51 3.64 -16.00
CA GLY A 160 -14.40 4.55 -16.72
C GLY A 160 -15.73 4.83 -16.01
N LEU A 161 -15.78 4.63 -14.69
CA LEU A 161 -16.96 4.93 -13.88
C LEU A 161 -17.15 6.45 -13.76
N PRO A 162 -18.40 6.92 -13.63
CA PRO A 162 -18.66 8.34 -13.46
C PRO A 162 -18.06 8.86 -12.15
N GLN A 163 -17.53 10.09 -12.19
CA GLN A 163 -17.05 10.80 -11.03
C GLN A 163 -18.19 11.11 -10.04
N GLU A 164 -17.88 11.10 -8.75
CA GLU A 164 -18.83 11.50 -7.72
C GLU A 164 -19.30 12.96 -7.91
N PRO A 165 -20.60 13.27 -7.77
CA PRO A 165 -21.10 14.62 -7.97
C PRO A 165 -20.41 15.63 -7.07
N ARG A 166 -19.82 16.67 -7.69
CA ARG A 166 -19.12 17.75 -7.01
C ARG A 166 -19.80 19.08 -7.28
N LEU A 167 -20.42 19.63 -6.23
CA LEU A 167 -21.11 20.93 -6.29
C LEU A 167 -20.13 22.12 -6.34
N ASP A 168 -18.87 21.89 -6.02
CA ASP A 168 -17.79 22.89 -5.94
C ASP A 168 -16.96 23.00 -7.24
N LYS A 169 -17.30 22.22 -8.27
CA LYS A 169 -16.47 22.12 -9.48
C LYS A 169 -16.48 23.44 -10.25
N GLY A 170 -15.30 24.05 -10.39
CA GLY A 170 -15.12 25.33 -11.07
C GLY A 170 -15.30 26.55 -10.17
N ILE A 171 -15.60 26.35 -8.88
CA ILE A 171 -15.69 27.41 -7.89
C ILE A 171 -14.32 27.54 -7.20
N PRO A 172 -13.71 28.74 -7.12
CA PRO A 172 -12.53 28.98 -6.31
C PRO A 172 -12.76 28.55 -4.86
N PHE A 173 -11.74 27.98 -4.20
CA PHE A 173 -11.91 27.41 -2.84
C PHE A 173 -12.46 28.43 -1.82
N ASN A 174 -12.08 29.71 -1.93
CA ASN A 174 -12.56 30.81 -1.09
C ASN A 174 -14.02 31.24 -1.37
N GLU A 175 -14.63 30.73 -2.43
CA GLU A 175 -16.01 31.00 -2.84
C GLU A 175 -16.93 29.78 -2.64
N VAL A 176 -16.38 28.65 -2.17
CA VAL A 176 -17.16 27.45 -1.85
C VAL A 176 -18.08 27.76 -0.66
N PRO A 177 -19.41 27.56 -0.77
CA PRO A 177 -20.33 27.79 0.34
C PRO A 177 -19.92 26.98 1.57
N THR A 178 -19.68 27.68 2.68
CA THR A 178 -19.51 27.06 4.00
C THR A 178 -20.84 27.26 4.72
N GLY A 179 -21.43 26.15 5.19
CA GLY A 179 -22.72 26.16 5.88
C GLY A 179 -22.68 26.96 7.19
#